data_AF-A0A9R1WW77-F1
#
_entry.id   AF-A0A9R1WW77-F1
#
_cell.length_a   1.000
_cell.length_b   1.000
_cell.length_c   1.000
_cell.angle_alpha   90.00
_cell.angle_beta   90.00
_cell.angle_gamma   90.00
#
_symmetry.space_group_name_H-M   'P 1'
#
loop_
_entity.id
_entity.type
_entity.pdbx_description
1 polymer ?
#
loop_
_entity_poly.entity_id
_entity_poly.type
_entity_poly.pdbx_seq_one_letter_code
_entity_poly.pdbx_strand_id
1 'polypeptide(L)'
;MEDGQTLELYDLHYSDLMALSSSDHRLPTTSENTSYLESVMNTVMKNLGPSGSGLLAVTGVPNASALRQTLLPMARKLALLNNEDRKRVLKVMRLITQK
;
A
#
# COMPACT_ATOMS: atom_id res chain seq x y z
N MET A 1 -31.51 2.55 9.99
CA MET A 1 -30.35 3.36 10.39
C MET A 1 -29.20 2.38 10.39
N GLU A 2 -28.47 2.29 9.29
CA GLU A 2 -27.31 1.39 9.23
C GLU A 2 -26.21 2.05 10.04
N ASP A 3 -25.87 1.44 11.17
CA ASP A 3 -24.76 1.87 12.00
C ASP A 3 -23.49 1.83 11.15
N GLY A 4 -22.90 3.00 10.91
CA GLY A 4 -21.64 3.13 10.20
C GLY A 4 -20.52 2.51 11.00
N GLN A 5 -20.39 1.19 10.96
CA GLN A 5 -19.26 0.46 11.54
C GLN A 5 -18.00 0.95 10.84
N THR A 6 -17.18 1.71 11.57
CA THR A 6 -15.87 2.12 11.10
C THR A 6 -15.05 0.86 10.90
N LEU A 7 -14.67 0.58 9.65
CA LEU A 7 -13.86 -0.57 9.31
C LEU A 7 -12.46 -0.39 9.93
N GLU A 8 -12.15 -1.16 10.97
CA GLU A 8 -10.82 -1.20 11.57
C GLU A 8 -9.90 -2.00 10.64
N LEU A 9 -8.95 -1.30 10.01
CA LEU A 9 -7.98 -1.91 9.10
C LEU A 9 -6.71 -2.25 9.85
N TYR A 10 -6.07 -3.37 9.46
CA TYR A 10 -4.71 -3.64 9.89
C TYR A 10 -3.75 -2.64 9.24
N ASP A 11 -3.04 -1.90 10.07
CA ASP A 11 -1.99 -0.97 9.67
C ASP A 11 -0.68 -1.72 9.40
N LEU A 12 -0.33 -1.86 8.12
CA LEU A 12 0.94 -2.42 7.67
C LEU A 12 1.94 -1.28 7.37
N HIS A 13 3.09 -1.29 8.02
CA HIS A 13 4.12 -0.28 7.73
C HIS A 13 4.77 -0.52 6.37
N TYR A 14 5.06 0.56 5.64
CA TYR A 14 5.63 0.51 4.29
C TYR A 14 6.96 -0.25 4.22
N SER A 15 7.83 -0.12 5.24
CA SER A 15 9.11 -0.86 5.29
C SER A 15 8.90 -2.38 5.26
N ASP A 16 7.88 -2.84 5.98
CA ASP A 16 7.61 -4.27 6.15
C ASP A 16 6.99 -4.81 4.86
N LEU A 17 6.10 -4.04 4.22
CA LEU A 17 5.59 -4.36 2.89
C LEU A 17 6.73 -4.48 1.86
N MET A 18 7.70 -3.58 1.88
CA MET A 18 8.86 -3.65 0.97
C MET A 18 9.78 -4.83 1.30
N ALA A 19 9.97 -5.14 2.57
CA ALA A 19 10.73 -6.31 3.00
C ALA A 19 10.07 -7.61 2.52
N LEU A 20 8.74 -7.73 2.66
CA LEU A 20 7.96 -8.87 2.17
C LEU A 20 7.92 -8.97 0.63
N SER A 21 7.97 -7.83 -0.07
CA SER A 21 7.95 -7.77 -1.54
C SER A 21 9.30 -8.05 -2.20
N SER A 22 10.41 -7.98 -1.45
CA SER A 22 11.74 -8.18 -2.02
C SER A 22 11.89 -9.63 -2.48
N SER A 23 12.14 -9.83 -3.78
CA SER A 23 12.27 -11.16 -4.39
C SER A 23 13.50 -11.95 -3.92
N ASP A 24 14.40 -11.29 -3.21
CA ASP A 24 15.44 -11.96 -2.44
C ASP A 24 14.78 -12.63 -1.23
N HIS A 25 14.44 -13.92 -1.36
CA HIS A 25 14.05 -14.81 -0.27
C HIS A 25 15.09 -14.94 0.87
N ARG A 26 16.16 -14.15 0.84
CA ARG A 26 17.10 -13.99 1.94
C ARG A 26 16.55 -12.93 2.88
N LEU A 27 15.62 -13.35 3.74
CA LEU A 27 15.32 -12.60 4.94
C LEU A 27 16.64 -12.26 5.67
N PRO A 28 16.73 -11.10 6.35
CA PRO A 28 17.94 -10.71 7.08
C PRO A 28 18.39 -11.85 7.99
N THR A 29 19.68 -12.19 7.96
CA THR A 29 20.32 -13.40 8.50
C THR A 29 20.38 -13.45 10.04
N THR A 30 19.39 -12.89 10.73
CA THR A 30 19.22 -12.95 12.18
C THR A 30 17.87 -13.61 12.48
N SER A 31 17.86 -14.67 13.28
CA SER A 31 16.68 -15.47 13.63
C SER A 31 15.47 -14.67 14.14
N GLU A 32 15.67 -13.47 14.69
CA GLU A 32 14.61 -12.63 15.26
C GLU A 32 13.88 -11.81 14.18
N ASN A 33 14.59 -11.36 13.14
CA ASN A 33 13.97 -10.60 12.05
C ASN A 33 13.16 -11.50 11.12
N THR A 34 13.52 -12.78 11.01
CA THR A 34 12.77 -13.77 10.23
C THR A 34 11.41 -14.07 10.87
N SER A 35 11.38 -14.31 12.18
CA SER A 35 10.13 -14.61 12.89
C SER A 35 9.18 -13.42 12.95
N TYR A 36 9.71 -12.19 13.06
CA TYR A 36 8.92 -10.97 12.94
C TYR A 36 8.23 -10.87 11.58
N LEU A 37 8.98 -10.97 10.47
CA LEU A 37 8.41 -10.85 9.13
C LEU A 37 7.43 -11.99 8.80
N GLU A 38 7.67 -13.20 9.29
CA GLU A 38 6.69 -14.30 9.21
C GLU A 38 5.39 -13.98 9.94
N SER A 39 5.47 -13.38 11.14
CA SER A 39 4.30 -12.93 11.89
C SER A 39 3.52 -11.83 11.15
N VAL A 40 4.23 -10.86 10.58
CA VAL A 40 3.63 -9.81 9.74
C VAL A 40 2.95 -10.44 8.52
N MET A 41 3.61 -11.36 7.82
CA MET A 41 3.04 -12.07 6.66
C MET A 41 1.77 -12.84 7.04
N ASN A 42 1.79 -13.58 8.15
CA ASN A 42 0.62 -14.31 8.64
C ASN A 42 -0.55 -13.36 8.94
N THR A 43 -0.26 -12.20 9.50
CA THR A 43 -1.28 -11.18 9.81
C THR A 43 -1.83 -10.54 8.53
N VAL A 44 -0.98 -10.26 7.54
CA VAL A 44 -1.39 -9.80 6.19
C VAL A 44 -2.31 -10.82 5.54
N MET A 45 -1.92 -12.10 5.50
CA MET A 45 -2.71 -13.19 4.91
C MET A 45 -4.05 -13.38 5.64
N LYS A 46 -4.09 -13.24 6.96
CA LYS A 46 -5.32 -13.32 7.74
C LYS A 46 -6.30 -12.19 7.39
N ASN A 47 -5.81 -10.95 7.28
CA ASN A 47 -6.64 -9.78 7.00
C ASN A 47 -7.10 -9.71 5.52
N LEU A 48 -6.27 -10.22 4.59
CA LEU A 48 -6.63 -10.32 3.17
C LEU A 48 -7.40 -11.60 2.82
N GLY A 49 -7.47 -12.57 3.73
CA GLY A 49 -8.13 -13.85 3.53
C GLY A 49 -9.66 -13.77 3.63
N PRO A 50 -10.36 -14.90 3.40
CA PRO A 50 -11.83 -14.95 3.35
C PRO A 50 -12.55 -14.49 4.63
N SER A 51 -11.88 -14.62 5.78
CA SER A 51 -12.38 -14.20 7.09
C SER A 51 -11.94 -12.79 7.48
N GLY A 52 -11.11 -12.14 6.68
CA GLY A 52 -10.60 -10.79 6.91
C GLY A 52 -11.44 -9.72 6.22
N SER A 53 -11.11 -8.46 6.47
CA SER A 53 -11.77 -7.31 5.81
C SER A 53 -11.48 -7.22 4.31
N GLY A 54 -10.52 -8.00 3.80
CA GLY A 54 -10.04 -7.93 2.42
C GLY A 54 -9.26 -6.65 2.11
N LEU A 55 -8.96 -5.84 3.12
CA LEU A 55 -8.34 -4.53 3.01
C LEU A 55 -7.26 -4.35 4.07
N LEU A 56 -6.22 -3.58 3.74
CA LEU A 56 -5.16 -3.18 4.65
C LEU A 56 -4.93 -1.69 4.52
N ALA A 57 -4.51 -1.05 5.59
CA ALA A 57 -4.00 0.31 5.56
C ALA A 57 -2.47 0.26 5.50
N VAL A 58 -1.86 0.91 4.51
CA VAL A 58 -0.39 1.01 4.45
C VAL A 58 0.03 2.34 5.06
N THR A 59 0.83 2.28 6.13
CA THR A 59 1.31 3.44 6.88
C THR A 59 2.78 3.72 6.58
N GLY A 60 3.26 4.93 6.90
CA GLY A 60 4.67 5.30 6.72
C GLY A 60 5.14 5.38 5.26
N VAL A 61 4.23 5.48 4.28
CA VAL A 61 4.57 5.59 2.86
C VAL A 61 5.34 6.90 2.59
N PRO A 62 6.58 6.84 2.10
CA PRO A 62 7.38 8.02 1.82
C PRO A 62 6.68 8.96 0.83
N ASN A 63 6.72 10.27 1.10
CA ASN A 63 6.16 11.32 0.23
C ASN A 63 4.65 11.22 -0.06
N ALA A 64 3.89 10.37 0.64
CA ALA A 64 2.46 10.21 0.38
C ALA A 64 1.65 11.50 0.60
N SER A 65 2.03 12.31 1.60
CA SER A 65 1.41 13.61 1.86
C SER A 65 1.65 14.61 0.74
N ALA A 66 2.89 14.72 0.25
CA ALA A 66 3.25 15.56 -0.88
C ALA A 66 2.55 15.10 -2.17
N LEU A 67 2.46 13.78 -2.39
CA LEU A 67 1.72 13.19 -3.49
C LEU A 67 0.24 13.55 -3.42
N ARG A 68 -0.38 13.43 -2.24
CA ARG A 68 -1.78 13.81 -1.99
C ARG A 68 -2.01 15.29 -2.29
N GLN A 69 -1.14 16.18 -1.82
CA GLN A 69 -1.24 17.63 -2.09
C GLN A 69 -1.17 17.93 -3.59
N THR A 70 -0.35 17.20 -4.34
CA THR A 70 -0.20 17.37 -5.78
C THR A 70 -1.38 16.79 -6.56
N LEU A 71 -1.86 15.60 -6.18
CA LEU A 71 -2.90 14.87 -6.92
C LEU A 71 -4.32 15.29 -6.58
N LEU A 72 -4.62 15.68 -5.34
CA LEU A 72 -5.98 16.02 -4.93
C LEU A 72 -6.63 17.11 -5.80
N PRO A 73 -5.95 18.22 -6.15
CA PRO A 73 -6.52 19.23 -7.04
C PRO A 73 -6.88 18.69 -8.43
N MET A 74 -6.21 17.62 -8.87
CA MET A 74 -6.41 17.00 -10.18
C MET A 74 -7.28 15.75 -10.14
N ALA A 75 -7.70 15.28 -8.95
CA ALA A 75 -8.39 14.01 -8.77
C ALA A 75 -9.61 13.86 -9.69
N ARG A 76 -10.44 14.93 -9.79
CA ARG A 76 -11.61 14.93 -10.67
C ARG A 76 -11.24 14.77 -12.15
N LYS A 77 -10.17 15.43 -12.60
CA LYS A 77 -9.70 15.32 -13.99
C LYS A 77 -9.15 13.92 -14.25
N LEU A 78 -8.33 13.40 -13.34
CA LEU A 78 -7.75 12.06 -13.42
C LEU A 78 -8.81 10.95 -13.42
N ALA A 79 -9.92 11.14 -12.71
CA ALA A 79 -11.04 10.20 -12.66
C ALA A 79 -11.79 10.06 -13.98
N LEU A 80 -11.80 11.12 -14.82
CA LEU A 80 -12.43 11.10 -16.15
C LEU A 80 -11.54 10.46 -17.22
N LEU A 81 -10.24 10.29 -16.94
CA LEU A 81 -9.31 9.65 -17.86
C LEU A 81 -9.40 8.14 -17.77
N ASN A 82 -9.24 7.47 -18.92
CA ASN A 82 -8.96 6.04 -18.95
C ASN A 82 -7.58 5.75 -18.31
N ASN A 83 -7.30 4.47 -18.06
CA ASN A 83 -6.09 4.07 -17.35
C ASN A 83 -4.79 4.48 -18.05
N GLU A 84 -4.74 4.43 -19.38
CA GLU A 84 -3.52 4.75 -20.13
C GLU A 84 -3.24 6.26 -20.14
N ASP A 85 -4.27 7.08 -20.31
CA ASP A 85 -4.14 8.53 -20.24
C ASP A 85 -3.80 8.99 -18.82
N ARG A 86 -4.41 8.38 -17.80
CA ARG A 86 -4.07 8.65 -16.40
C ARG A 86 -2.61 8.33 -16.12
N LYS A 87 -2.11 7.16 -16.55
CA LYS A 87 -0.68 6.79 -16.43
C LYS A 87 0.21 7.81 -17.13
N ARG A 88 -0.15 8.26 -18.34
CA ARG A 88 0.65 9.25 -19.08
C ARG A 88 0.74 10.58 -18.32
N VAL A 89 -0.37 11.09 -17.79
CA VAL A 89 -0.37 12.31 -16.97
C VAL A 89 0.50 12.14 -15.72
N LEU A 90 0.32 11.04 -14.98
CA LEU A 90 1.11 10.76 -13.78
C LEU A 90 2.61 10.64 -14.08
N LYS A 91 2.99 10.08 -15.24
CA LYS A 91 4.38 10.03 -15.72
C LYS A 91 4.93 11.43 -16.02
N VAL A 92 4.18 12.27 -16.73
CA VAL A 92 4.60 13.66 -17.04
C VAL A 92 4.85 14.46 -15.77
N MET A 93 4.05 14.23 -14.73
CA MET A 93 4.21 14.88 -13.42
C MET A 93 5.33 14.27 -12.57
N ARG A 94 6.05 13.24 -13.07
CA ARG A 94 7.07 12.46 -12.34
C ARG A 94 6.57 11.84 -11.03
N LEU A 95 5.29 11.52 -10.96
CA LEU A 95 4.65 10.94 -9.77
C LEU A 95 4.63 9.41 -9.78
N ILE A 96 5.01 8.78 -10.91
CA ILE A 96 5.24 7.35 -11.02
C ILE A 96 6.53 7.08 -11.80
N THR A 97 7.34 6.13 -11.32
CA THR A 97 8.61 5.72 -11.94
C THR A 97 8.38 4.70 -13.06
N GLN A 98 9.18 4.74 -14.13
CA GLN A 98 9.22 3.67 -15.14
C GLN A 98 9.93 2.46 -14.52
N LYS A 99 9.28 1.30 -14.53
CA LYS A 99 9.93 0.02 -14.23
C LYS A 99 10.68 -0.46 -15.46
#